data_AF-Q1NAX0-F1
#
_entry.id   AF-Q1NAX0-F1
#
_cell.length_a   1.000
_cell.length_b   1.000
_cell.length_c   1.000
_cell.angle_alpha   90.00
_cell.angle_beta   90.00
_cell.angle_gamma   90.00
#
_symmetry.space_group_name_H-M   'P 1'
#
loop_
_entity.id
_entity.type
_entity.pdbx_description
1 polymer ?
#
loop_
_entity_poly.entity_id
_entity_poly.type
_entity_poly.pdbx_seq_one_letter_code
_entity_poly.pdbx_strand_id
1 'polypeptide(L)'
;MTPGRYALVAVVAFAAALAAVLLARTWLAPPPRVESQVHALLHEKLDLDPAQQARIQQLEDSFATRREALEAEMRADNQRMARAIQTEHGYGPQVAAAVDRTHHVMGQLQKETLQHIFAMRDVLRSNQAAQFDAAIVKALTQPAR
;
A
#
# COMPACT_ATOMS: atom_id res chain seq x y z
N MET A 1 20.36 -30.91 -34.90
CA MET A 1 20.60 -30.35 -33.55
C MET A 1 19.73 -31.11 -32.57
N THR A 2 20.27 -31.63 -31.46
CA THR A 2 19.57 -32.61 -30.61
C THR A 2 18.63 -31.93 -29.60
N PRO A 3 17.45 -32.51 -29.31
CA PRO A 3 16.42 -31.94 -28.43
C PRO A 3 16.92 -31.61 -27.01
N GLY A 4 17.94 -32.33 -26.51
CA GLY A 4 18.55 -32.05 -25.21
C GLY A 4 19.23 -30.67 -25.09
N ARG A 5 19.72 -30.11 -26.21
CA ARG A 5 20.30 -28.75 -26.19
C ARG A 5 19.23 -27.68 -26.03
N TYR A 6 18.06 -27.86 -26.63
CA TYR A 6 16.95 -26.92 -26.47
C TYR A 6 16.36 -26.94 -25.06
N ALA A 7 16.27 -28.13 -24.44
CA ALA A 7 15.83 -28.25 -23.04
C ALA A 7 16.78 -27.52 -22.08
N LEU A 8 18.09 -27.67 -22.26
CA LEU A 8 19.10 -26.99 -21.44
C LEU A 8 19.03 -25.46 -21.61
N VAL A 9 18.91 -24.98 -22.85
CA VAL A 9 18.75 -23.55 -23.14
C VAL A 9 17.46 -23.01 -22.50
N ALA A 10 16.36 -23.74 -22.56
CA ALA A 10 15.09 -23.33 -21.95
C ALA A 10 15.19 -23.20 -20.43
N VAL A 11 15.85 -24.15 -19.74
CA VAL A 11 16.06 -24.11 -18.29
C VAL A 11 16.94 -22.92 -17.89
N VAL A 12 18.04 -22.68 -18.62
CA VAL A 12 18.94 -21.56 -18.35
C VAL A 12 18.23 -20.22 -18.57
N ALA A 13 17.47 -20.09 -19.66
CA ALA A 13 16.69 -18.89 -19.95
C ALA A 13 15.63 -18.62 -18.87
N PHE A 14 14.93 -19.67 -18.41
CA PHE A 14 13.94 -19.56 -17.34
C PHE A 14 14.58 -19.13 -16.01
N ALA A 15 15.71 -19.74 -15.62
CA ALA A 15 16.44 -19.37 -14.41
C ALA A 15 16.96 -17.92 -14.47
N ALA A 16 17.47 -17.48 -15.62
CA ALA A 16 17.91 -16.11 -15.83
C ALA A 16 16.75 -15.11 -15.75
N ALA A 17 15.61 -15.42 -16.37
CA ALA A 17 14.40 -14.60 -16.28
C ALA A 17 13.87 -14.50 -14.84
N LEU A 18 13.85 -15.62 -14.10
CA LEU A 18 13.42 -15.66 -12.71
C LEU A 18 14.35 -14.81 -11.83
N ALA A 19 15.67 -14.96 -12.00
CA ALA A 19 16.67 -14.15 -11.28
C ALA A 19 16.51 -12.65 -11.58
N ALA A 20 16.29 -12.28 -12.85
CA ALA A 20 16.06 -10.89 -13.25
C ALA A 20 14.80 -10.31 -12.60
N VAL A 21 13.69 -11.07 -12.55
CA VAL A 21 12.44 -10.65 -11.89
C VAL A 21 12.63 -10.48 -10.39
N LEU A 22 13.33 -11.41 -9.73
CA LEU A 22 13.59 -11.32 -8.29
C LEU A 22 14.48 -10.12 -7.96
N LEU A 23 15.55 -9.89 -8.74
CA LEU A 23 16.43 -8.73 -8.58
C LEU A 23 15.66 -7.41 -8.81
N ALA A 24 14.88 -7.32 -9.89
CA ALA A 24 14.07 -6.14 -10.17
C ALA A 24 13.09 -5.82 -9.03
N ARG A 25 12.46 -6.83 -8.43
CA ARG A 25 11.57 -6.62 -7.27
C ARG A 25 12.26 -6.08 -6.03
N THR A 26 13.51 -6.48 -5.80
CA THR A 26 14.28 -6.00 -4.63
C THR A 26 14.87 -4.60 -4.83
N TRP A 27 15.26 -4.23 -6.05
CA TRP A 27 15.89 -2.94 -6.34
C TRP A 27 14.90 -1.85 -6.75
N LEU A 28 13.77 -2.21 -7.37
CA LEU A 28 12.70 -1.28 -7.75
C LEU A 28 11.52 -1.37 -6.76
N ALA A 29 11.79 -1.58 -5.47
CA ALA A 29 10.75 -1.58 -4.45
C ALA A 29 9.97 -0.24 -4.54
N PRO A 30 8.62 -0.28 -4.55
CA PRO A 30 7.82 0.93 -4.59
C PRO A 30 8.25 1.89 -3.47
N PRO A 31 8.30 3.20 -3.72
CA PRO A 31 8.62 4.15 -2.68
C PRO A 31 7.69 3.95 -1.47
N PRO A 32 8.22 4.08 -0.24
CA PRO A 32 7.42 3.92 0.97
C PRO A 32 6.23 4.88 0.91
N ARG A 33 5.02 4.37 1.21
CA ARG A 33 3.79 5.16 1.18
C ARG A 33 3.93 6.37 2.11
N VAL A 34 3.27 7.48 1.78
CA VAL A 34 3.29 8.71 2.61
C VAL A 34 3.00 8.40 4.07
N GLU A 35 2.01 7.54 4.32
CA GLU A 35 1.68 6.99 5.65
C GLU A 35 2.91 6.45 6.40
N SER A 36 3.68 5.55 5.79
CA SER A 36 4.87 4.96 6.42
C SER A 36 5.98 5.98 6.71
N GLN A 37 6.13 7.03 5.90
CA GLN A 37 7.10 8.10 6.15
C GLN A 37 6.66 8.99 7.31
N VAL A 38 5.36 9.23 7.45
CA VAL A 38 4.76 9.98 8.56
C VAL A 38 4.85 9.17 9.86
N HIS A 39 4.59 7.85 9.83
CA HIS A 39 4.79 6.98 11.00
C HIS A 39 6.24 6.94 11.46
N ALA A 40 7.20 6.80 10.54
CA ALA A 40 8.62 6.82 10.89
C ALA A 40 9.00 8.15 11.55
N LEU A 41 8.50 9.29 11.04
CA LEU A 41 8.71 10.58 11.68
C LEU A 41 8.12 10.65 13.10
N LEU A 42 6.88 10.17 13.27
CA LEU A 42 6.19 10.17 14.57
C LEU A 42 6.97 9.41 15.63
N HIS A 43 7.51 8.23 15.29
CA HIS A 43 8.19 7.37 16.25
C HIS A 43 9.69 7.67 16.42
N GLU A 44 10.37 8.18 15.39
CA GLU A 44 11.82 8.39 15.45
C GLU A 44 12.23 9.82 15.80
N LYS A 45 11.37 10.81 15.51
CA LYS A 45 11.76 12.23 15.63
C LYS A 45 10.97 13.02 16.66
N LEU A 46 9.78 12.56 17.04
CA LEU A 46 8.99 13.23 18.07
C LEU A 46 9.21 12.56 19.42
N ASP A 47 9.60 13.35 20.41
CA ASP A 47 9.68 12.91 21.80
C ASP A 47 8.26 12.86 22.39
N LEU A 48 7.60 11.71 22.24
CA LEU A 48 6.25 11.44 22.72
C LEU A 48 6.30 11.00 24.18
N ASP A 49 5.46 11.60 25.02
CA ASP A 49 5.33 11.13 26.40
C ASP A 49 4.52 9.82 26.46
N PRO A 50 4.53 9.10 27.60
CA PRO A 50 3.82 7.82 27.72
C PRO A 50 2.31 7.90 27.47
N ALA A 51 1.68 9.03 27.78
CA ALA A 51 0.24 9.22 27.56
C ALA A 51 -0.06 9.44 26.07
N GLN A 52 0.79 10.20 25.36
CA GLN A 52 0.72 10.35 23.91
C GLN A 52 0.92 9.01 23.20
N GLN A 53 1.94 8.24 23.62
CA GLN A 53 2.23 6.93 23.03
C GLN A 53 1.05 5.96 23.18
N ALA A 54 0.44 5.91 24.37
CA ALA A 54 -0.72 5.04 24.61
C ALA A 54 -1.93 5.42 23.74
N ARG A 55 -2.19 6.73 23.57
CA ARG A 55 -3.29 7.22 22.71
C ARG A 55 -3.02 6.94 21.24
N ILE A 56 -1.78 7.15 20.78
CA ILE A 56 -1.38 6.84 19.40
C ILE A 56 -1.52 5.34 19.14
N GLN A 57 -1.06 4.47 20.05
CA GLN A 57 -1.21 3.02 19.89
C GLN A 57 -2.68 2.59 19.70
N GLN A 58 -3.61 3.19 20.46
CA GLN A 58 -5.03 2.91 20.29
C GLN A 58 -5.57 3.32 18.91
N LEU A 59 -5.08 4.45 18.37
CA LEU A 59 -5.40 4.87 17.01
C LEU A 59 -4.83 3.89 15.98
N GLU A 60 -3.60 3.42 16.16
CA GLU A 60 -2.96 2.43 15.29
C GLU A 60 -3.74 1.11 15.24
N ASP A 61 -4.12 0.58 16.40
CA ASP A 61 -4.87 -0.70 16.47
C ASP A 61 -6.22 -0.59 15.75
N SER A 62 -6.89 0.55 15.93
CA SER A 62 -8.17 0.85 15.28
C SER A 62 -8.01 0.98 13.76
N PHE A 63 -6.99 1.73 13.33
CA PHE A 63 -6.70 1.92 11.91
C PHE A 63 -6.26 0.62 11.23
N ALA A 64 -5.43 -0.20 11.89
CA ALA A 64 -5.00 -1.49 11.38
C ALA A 64 -6.20 -2.40 11.09
N THR A 65 -7.15 -2.48 12.03
CA THR A 65 -8.40 -3.24 11.87
C THR A 65 -9.21 -2.74 10.68
N ARG A 66 -9.36 -1.41 10.54
CA ARG A 66 -10.13 -0.80 9.45
C ARG A 66 -9.47 -1.03 8.09
N ARG A 67 -8.16 -0.87 8.02
CA ARG A 67 -7.33 -1.11 6.83
C ARG A 67 -7.45 -2.56 6.38
N GLU A 68 -7.30 -3.53 7.29
CA GLU A 68 -7.41 -4.96 6.97
C GLU A 68 -8.78 -5.32 6.39
N ALA A 69 -9.85 -4.73 6.92
CA ALA A 69 -11.20 -4.92 6.40
C ALA A 69 -11.35 -4.40 4.96
N LEU A 70 -10.86 -3.19 4.67
CA LEU A 70 -10.90 -2.60 3.33
C LEU A 70 -10.03 -3.37 2.33
N GLU A 71 -8.83 -3.78 2.75
CA GLU A 71 -7.95 -4.62 1.92
C GLU A 71 -8.56 -6.00 1.64
N ALA A 72 -9.29 -6.58 2.59
CA ALA A 72 -10.05 -7.80 2.37
C ALA A 72 -11.18 -7.60 1.35
N GLU A 73 -11.89 -6.47 1.41
CA GLU A 73 -12.93 -6.12 0.45
C GLU A 73 -12.37 -5.94 -0.96
N MET A 74 -11.24 -5.24 -1.12
CA MET A 74 -10.53 -5.12 -2.41
C MET A 74 -10.13 -6.50 -2.97
N ARG A 75 -9.63 -7.41 -2.12
CA ARG A 75 -9.32 -8.79 -2.55
C ARG A 75 -10.56 -9.53 -3.01
N ALA A 76 -11.68 -9.36 -2.33
CA ALA A 76 -12.96 -9.97 -2.73
C ALA A 76 -13.47 -9.38 -4.07
N ASP A 77 -13.32 -8.08 -4.30
CA ASP A 77 -13.66 -7.46 -5.60
C ASP A 77 -12.77 -7.96 -6.74
N ASN A 78 -11.48 -8.15 -6.50
CA ASN A 78 -10.59 -8.77 -7.50
C ASN A 78 -11.01 -10.20 -7.86
N GLN A 79 -11.47 -10.98 -6.87
CA GLN A 79 -12.01 -12.32 -7.14
C GLN A 79 -13.32 -12.26 -7.95
N ARG A 80 -14.20 -11.29 -7.66
CA ARG A 80 -15.42 -11.04 -8.46
C ARG A 80 -15.07 -10.65 -9.90
N MET A 81 -14.10 -9.74 -10.07
CA MET A 81 -13.62 -9.32 -11.37
C MET A 81 -13.06 -10.49 -12.18
N ALA A 82 -12.25 -11.36 -11.57
CA ALA A 82 -11.72 -12.54 -12.24
C ALA A 82 -12.82 -13.47 -12.75
N ARG A 83 -13.87 -13.71 -11.96
CA ARG A 83 -15.05 -14.49 -12.39
C ARG A 83 -15.82 -13.82 -13.52
N ALA A 84 -15.98 -12.51 -13.46
CA ALA A 84 -16.63 -11.72 -14.51
C ALA A 84 -15.86 -11.80 -15.83
N ILE A 85 -14.53 -11.66 -15.82
CA ILE A 85 -13.68 -11.80 -17.01
C ILE A 85 -13.84 -13.18 -17.65
N GLN A 86 -13.91 -14.25 -16.84
CA GLN A 86 -14.13 -15.60 -17.33
C GLN A 86 -15.51 -15.82 -17.95
N THR A 87 -16.50 -15.03 -17.58
CA THR A 87 -17.89 -15.18 -18.04
C THR A 87 -18.17 -14.29 -19.25
N GLU A 88 -17.68 -13.06 -19.23
CA GLU A 88 -17.98 -12.03 -20.22
C GLU A 88 -16.95 -11.98 -21.35
N HIS A 89 -15.76 -12.58 -21.16
CA HIS A 89 -14.66 -12.62 -22.13
C HIS A 89 -14.31 -11.26 -22.75
N GLY A 90 -14.56 -10.19 -22.00
CA GLY A 90 -14.42 -8.81 -22.43
C GLY A 90 -14.81 -7.85 -21.31
N TYR A 91 -14.77 -6.55 -21.60
CA TYR A 91 -15.18 -5.51 -20.66
C TYR A 91 -16.71 -5.37 -20.64
N GLY A 92 -17.37 -6.35 -20.04
CA GLY A 92 -18.82 -6.37 -19.87
C GLY A 92 -19.29 -5.66 -18.59
N PRO A 93 -20.61 -5.65 -18.34
CA PRO A 93 -21.20 -4.94 -17.20
C PRO A 93 -20.70 -5.46 -15.84
N GLN A 94 -20.40 -6.75 -15.68
CA GLN A 94 -19.88 -7.27 -14.41
C GLN A 94 -18.42 -6.90 -14.18
N VAL A 95 -17.60 -6.88 -15.23
CA VAL A 95 -16.21 -6.39 -15.14
C VAL A 95 -16.22 -4.91 -14.77
N ALA A 96 -17.02 -4.08 -15.45
CA ALA A 96 -17.14 -2.65 -15.14
C ALA A 96 -17.57 -2.41 -13.68
N ALA A 97 -18.61 -3.10 -13.21
CA ALA A 97 -19.08 -2.97 -11.84
C ALA A 97 -18.05 -3.41 -10.79
N ALA A 98 -17.22 -4.43 -11.09
CA ALA A 98 -16.15 -4.84 -10.18
C ALA A 98 -15.00 -3.83 -10.13
N VAL A 99 -14.67 -3.19 -11.25
CA VAL A 99 -13.70 -2.09 -11.30
C VAL A 99 -14.19 -0.90 -10.47
N ASP A 100 -15.44 -0.48 -10.65
CA ASP A 100 -16.02 0.65 -9.92
C ASP A 100 -16.04 0.41 -8.40
N ARG A 101 -16.40 -0.80 -7.96
CA ARG A 101 -16.31 -1.19 -6.54
C ARG A 101 -14.87 -1.13 -6.02
N THR A 102 -13.92 -1.66 -6.79
CA THR A 102 -12.50 -1.60 -6.41
C THR A 102 -12.01 -0.16 -6.25
N HIS A 103 -12.39 0.75 -7.16
CA HIS A 103 -12.08 2.18 -7.03
C HIS A 103 -12.74 2.81 -5.82
N HIS A 104 -13.98 2.44 -5.51
CA HIS A 104 -14.68 2.95 -4.34
C HIS A 104 -13.97 2.55 -3.03
N VAL A 105 -13.64 1.27 -2.86
CA VAL A 105 -12.94 0.76 -1.67
C VAL A 105 -11.54 1.36 -1.56
N MET A 106 -10.83 1.50 -2.68
CA MET A 106 -9.53 2.17 -2.72
C MET A 106 -9.65 3.63 -2.26
N GLY A 107 -10.67 4.35 -2.72
CA GLY A 107 -10.94 5.73 -2.29
C GLY A 107 -11.32 5.82 -0.81
N GLN A 108 -12.05 4.84 -0.27
CA GLN A 108 -12.32 4.76 1.17
C GLN A 108 -11.02 4.55 1.96
N LEU A 109 -10.16 3.62 1.55
CA LEU A 109 -8.88 3.38 2.19
C LEU A 109 -8.01 4.64 2.22
N GLN A 110 -7.93 5.39 1.12
CA GLN A 110 -7.21 6.67 1.09
C GLN A 110 -7.77 7.69 2.09
N LYS A 111 -9.10 7.79 2.21
CA LYS A 111 -9.74 8.70 3.18
C LYS A 111 -9.43 8.29 4.62
N GLU A 112 -9.53 7.00 4.93
CA GLU A 112 -9.24 6.46 6.26
C GLU A 112 -7.77 6.67 6.64
N THR A 113 -6.83 6.47 5.71
CA THR A 113 -5.40 6.79 5.94
C THR A 113 -5.21 8.28 6.27
N LEU A 114 -5.86 9.20 5.53
CA LEU A 114 -5.74 10.63 5.82
C LEU A 114 -6.37 11.00 7.17
N GLN A 115 -7.52 10.42 7.50
CA GLN A 115 -8.19 10.62 8.78
C GLN A 115 -7.32 10.12 9.94
N HIS A 116 -6.69 8.94 9.79
CA HIS A 116 -5.74 8.40 10.77
C HIS A 116 -4.55 9.33 11.00
N ILE A 117 -3.94 9.82 9.91
CA ILE A 117 -2.83 10.77 9.97
C ILE A 117 -3.21 12.02 10.78
N PHE A 118 -4.38 12.61 10.54
CA PHE A 118 -4.82 13.78 11.29
C PHE A 118 -5.26 13.44 12.73
N ALA A 119 -5.79 12.25 12.99
CA ALA A 119 -6.10 11.82 14.34
C ALA A 119 -4.83 11.72 15.22
N MET A 120 -3.72 11.21 14.66
CA MET A 120 -2.43 11.20 15.36
C MET A 120 -1.92 12.61 15.62
N ARG A 121 -2.06 13.51 14.65
CA ARG A 121 -1.70 14.93 14.77
C ARG A 121 -2.40 15.61 15.94
N ASP A 122 -3.65 15.27 16.23
CA ASP A 122 -4.44 15.84 17.32
C ASP A 122 -4.01 15.37 18.72
N VAL A 123 -3.17 14.34 18.81
CA VAL A 123 -2.55 13.91 20.08
C VAL A 123 -1.31 14.75 20.43
N LEU A 124 -0.73 15.43 19.43
CA LEU A 124 0.54 16.13 19.56
C LEU A 124 0.39 17.50 20.25
N ARG A 125 1.42 17.89 21.00
CA ARG A 125 1.59 19.26 21.48
C ARG A 125 1.89 20.19 20.31
N SER A 126 1.67 21.49 20.49
CA SER A 126 1.84 22.51 19.43
C SER A 126 3.23 22.49 18.76
N ASN A 127 4.31 22.27 19.53
CA ASN A 127 5.67 22.18 18.99
C ASN A 127 5.93 20.89 18.19
N GLN A 128 5.28 19.77 18.55
CA GLN A 128 5.36 18.50 17.83
C GLN A 128 4.49 18.56 16.57
N ALA A 129 3.28 19.12 16.65
CA ALA A 129 2.37 19.30 15.53
C ALA A 129 3.00 20.13 14.40
N ALA A 130 3.74 21.20 14.73
CA ALA A 130 4.45 21.99 13.72
C ALA A 130 5.49 21.17 12.93
N GLN A 131 6.22 20.28 13.60
CA GLN A 131 7.19 19.39 12.96
C GLN A 131 6.50 18.33 12.10
N PHE A 132 5.39 17.79 12.60
CA PHE A 132 4.55 16.83 11.90
C PHE A 132 3.95 17.44 10.61
N ASP A 133 3.34 18.62 10.72
CA ASP A 133 2.71 19.33 9.60
C ASP A 133 3.76 19.63 8.49
N ALA A 134 4.97 20.06 8.88
CA ALA A 134 6.07 20.30 7.94
C ALA A 134 6.53 19.01 7.22
N ALA A 135 6.56 17.89 7.93
CA ALA A 135 6.94 16.61 7.35
C ALA A 135 5.87 16.06 6.40
N ILE A 136 4.58 16.24 6.71
CA ILE A 136 3.48 15.89 5.80
C ILE A 136 3.59 16.68 4.51
N VAL A 137 3.73 18.00 4.59
CA VAL A 137 3.87 18.85 3.40
C VAL A 137 5.05 18.37 2.55
N LYS A 138 6.19 18.11 3.19
CA LYS A 138 7.37 17.57 2.52
C LYS A 138 7.14 16.19 1.91
N ALA A 139 6.38 15.29 2.53
CA ALA A 139 6.09 13.97 1.99
C ALA A 139 5.12 14.02 0.79
N LEU A 140 4.15 14.94 0.83
CA LEU A 140 3.15 15.12 -0.23
C LEU A 140 3.67 15.90 -1.44
N THR A 141 4.68 16.75 -1.25
CA THR A 141 5.24 17.62 -2.32
C THR A 141 6.53 17.08 -2.92
N GLN A 142 7.14 16.06 -2.31
CA GLN A 142 8.32 15.44 -2.89
C GLN A 142 7.94 14.63 -4.14
N PRO A 143 8.68 14.79 -5.25
CA PRO A 143 8.46 13.96 -6.42
C PRO A 143 8.69 12.49 -6.05
N ALA A 144 7.78 11.61 -6.47
CA ALA A 144 8.00 10.18 -6.40
C ALA A 144 9.31 9.88 -7.16
N ARG A 145 10.35 9.49 -6.43
CA ARG A 145 11.63 9.07 -7.01
C ARG A 145 11.49 7.70 -7.66
#